data_AF-A0A424YV82-F1
#
_entry.id   AF-A0A424YV82-F1
#
_cell.length_a   1.000
_cell.length_b   1.000
_cell.length_c   1.000
_cell.angle_alpha   90.00
_cell.angle_beta   90.00
_cell.angle_gamma   90.00
#
_symmetry.space_group_name_H-M   'P 1'
#
loop_
_entity.id
_entity.type
_entity.pdbx_description
1 polymer ?
#
loop_
_entity_poly.entity_id
_entity_poly.type
_entity_poly.pdbx_seq_one_letter_code
_entity_poly.pdbx_strand_id
1 'polypeptide(L)'
;SKVDLLPFAIWKNNDLWNLLPATGAVNNKKRDRIPDPPFLASRKEPIIGYWDLLHEHWPHRFEREIDVSLLGMDARKGDWQEHAFDQLSEKCTYLIEIRGYEPWSI
;
A
#
# COMPACT_ATOMS: atom_id res chain seq x y z
N SER A 1 -3.33 -10.06 13.07
CA SER A 1 -4.31 -9.24 12.33
C SER A 1 -3.63 -8.61 11.12
N LYS A 2 -4.37 -8.29 10.06
CA LYS A 2 -3.88 -7.53 8.90
C LYS A 2 -4.50 -6.12 8.93
N VAL A 3 -3.81 -5.13 8.37
CA VAL A 3 -4.34 -3.78 8.14
C VAL A 3 -4.21 -3.44 6.67
N ASP A 4 -5.25 -2.81 6.13
CA ASP A 4 -5.21 -2.33 4.75
C ASP A 4 -4.42 -1.03 4.67
N LEU A 5 -3.45 -0.95 3.75
CA LEU A 5 -2.75 0.30 3.43
C LEU A 5 -3.75 1.36 2.98
N LEU A 6 -4.54 1.04 1.96
CA LEU A 6 -5.73 1.77 1.56
C LEU A 6 -6.97 1.05 2.10
N PRO A 7 -7.80 1.70 2.95
CA PRO A 7 -8.96 1.07 3.56
C PRO A 7 -9.91 0.44 2.53
N PHE A 8 -10.36 -0.80 2.78
CA PHE A 8 -11.31 -1.49 1.91
C PHE A 8 -12.60 -0.68 1.66
N ALA A 9 -13.06 0.10 2.64
CA ALA A 9 -14.21 0.99 2.48
C ALA A 9 -14.04 1.98 1.31
N ILE A 10 -12.81 2.40 1.04
CA ILE A 10 -12.46 3.43 0.05
C ILE A 10 -11.98 2.80 -1.26
N TRP A 11 -11.05 1.85 -1.19
CA TRP A 11 -10.37 1.31 -2.37
C TRP A 11 -10.95 -0.04 -2.86
N LYS A 12 -11.79 -0.69 -2.05
CA LYS A 12 -12.44 -2.00 -2.36
C LYS A 12 -11.46 -3.07 -2.85
N ASN A 13 -10.25 -3.07 -2.31
CA ASN A 13 -9.15 -3.91 -2.76
C ASN A 13 -8.64 -4.79 -1.61
N ASN A 14 -8.60 -6.11 -1.84
CA ASN A 14 -8.09 -7.14 -0.93
C ASN A 14 -6.86 -7.87 -1.50
N ASP A 15 -6.14 -7.20 -2.39
CA ASP A 15 -4.90 -7.66 -2.98
C ASP A 15 -3.80 -7.75 -1.95
N LEU A 16 -2.84 -8.64 -2.18
CA LEU A 16 -1.74 -8.92 -1.27
C LEU A 16 -0.91 -7.68 -0.96
N TRP A 17 -0.65 -6.84 -1.97
CA TRP A 17 0.12 -5.61 -1.81
C TRP A 17 -0.53 -4.66 -0.80
N ASN A 18 -1.87 -4.68 -0.67
CA ASN A 18 -2.63 -3.80 0.22
C ASN A 18 -2.68 -4.30 1.68
N LEU A 19 -2.30 -5.57 1.93
CA LEU A 19 -2.58 -6.28 3.19
C LEU A 19 -1.34 -6.46 4.06
N LEU A 20 -0.99 -5.46 4.85
CA LEU A 20 0.19 -5.50 5.74
C LEU A 20 -0.09 -6.20 7.08
N PRO A 21 0.93 -6.84 7.69
CA PRO A 21 0.82 -7.35 9.04
C PRO A 21 0.81 -6.17 10.02
N ALA A 22 -0.20 -6.11 10.88
CA ALA A 22 -0.29 -5.08 11.91
C ALA A 22 -0.93 -5.61 13.20
N THR A 23 -0.61 -4.97 14.32
CA THR A 23 -1.26 -5.25 15.59
C THR A 23 -2.72 -4.78 15.55
N GLY A 24 -3.63 -5.46 16.26
CA GLY A 24 -5.05 -5.10 16.27
C GLY A 24 -5.31 -3.67 16.77
N ALA A 25 -4.42 -3.16 17.62
CA ALA A 25 -4.46 -1.78 18.10
C ALA A 25 -4.21 -0.75 16.98
N VAL A 26 -3.30 -1.03 16.04
CA VAL A 26 -3.04 -0.15 14.89
C VAL A 26 -4.22 -0.16 13.93
N ASN A 27 -4.83 -1.32 13.69
CA ASN A 27 -5.98 -1.44 12.79
C ASN A 27 -7.19 -0.62 13.31
N ASN A 28 -7.49 -0.73 14.61
CA ASN A 28 -8.60 0.02 15.24
C ASN A 28 -8.36 1.53 15.29
N LYS A 29 -7.09 1.96 15.35
CA LYS A 29 -6.72 3.38 15.33
C LYS A 29 -6.71 3.97 13.93
N LYS A 30 -6.32 3.22 12.89
CA LYS A 30 -6.29 3.71 11.51
C LYS A 30 -7.69 3.94 10.93
N ARG A 31 -8.63 3.00 11.16
CA ARG A 31 -9.99 3.01 10.57
C ARG A 31 -9.93 3.25 9.03
N ASP A 32 -10.82 4.11 8.53
CA ASP A 32 -10.94 4.48 7.12
C ASP A 32 -10.02 5.63 6.70
N ARG A 33 -9.04 6.01 7.52
CA ARG A 33 -8.08 7.05 7.14
C ARG A 33 -7.02 6.57 6.16
N ILE A 34 -6.56 7.49 5.33
CA ILE A 34 -5.50 7.27 4.35
C ILE A 34 -4.15 7.61 4.99
N PRO A 35 -3.14 6.73 4.92
CA PRO A 35 -1.79 7.07 5.38
C PRO A 35 -1.33 8.37 4.72
N ASP A 36 -0.87 9.35 5.49
CA ASP A 36 -0.26 10.53 4.88
C ASP A 36 1.11 10.17 4.26
N PRO A 37 1.56 10.92 3.23
CA PRO A 37 2.83 10.59 2.57
C PRO A 37 4.06 10.60 3.51
N PRO A 38 4.22 11.54 4.47
CA PRO A 38 5.33 11.49 5.42
C PRO A 38 5.34 10.24 6.31
N PHE A 39 4.18 9.82 6.82
CA PHE A 39 4.05 8.59 7.59
C PHE A 39 4.35 7.38 6.72
N LEU A 40 3.81 7.33 5.50
CA LEU A 40 4.07 6.23 4.57
C LEU A 40 5.59 6.12 4.28
N ALA A 41 6.27 7.24 4.04
CA ALA A 41 7.72 7.30 3.83
C ALA A 41 8.51 6.74 5.03
N SER A 42 8.09 7.05 6.27
CA SER A 42 8.70 6.48 7.48
C SER A 42 8.55 4.96 7.61
N ARG A 43 7.63 4.38 6.83
CA ARG A 43 7.32 2.95 6.81
C ARG A 43 7.74 2.28 5.50
N LYS A 44 8.50 2.95 4.64
CA LYS A 44 8.92 2.44 3.33
C LYS A 44 9.62 1.08 3.42
N GLU A 45 10.67 1.00 4.23
CA GLU A 45 11.47 -0.22 4.41
C GLU A 45 10.62 -1.44 4.82
N PRO A 46 9.80 -1.39 5.89
CA PRO A 46 8.98 -2.55 6.26
C PRO A 46 7.86 -2.86 5.25
N ILE A 47 7.38 -1.88 4.47
CA ILE A 47 6.40 -2.12 3.40
C ILE A 47 7.06 -2.92 2.27
N ILE A 48 8.19 -2.44 1.77
CA ILE A 48 8.95 -3.09 0.71
C ILE A 48 9.38 -4.49 1.13
N GLY A 49 9.96 -4.66 2.32
CA GLY A 49 10.39 -5.97 2.79
C GLY A 49 9.24 -6.98 2.92
N TYR A 50 8.03 -6.52 3.21
CA TYR A 50 6.85 -7.39 3.22
C TYR A 50 6.34 -7.71 1.81
N TRP A 51 6.41 -6.76 0.88
CA TRP A 51 6.15 -7.02 -0.53
C TRP A 51 7.12 -8.04 -1.12
N ASP A 52 8.41 -7.99 -0.77
CA ASP A 52 9.39 -9.00 -1.18
C ASP A 52 9.00 -10.39 -0.66
N LEU A 53 8.58 -10.51 0.61
CA LEU A 53 8.10 -11.80 1.16
C LEU A 53 6.85 -12.32 0.42
N LEU A 54 5.91 -11.44 0.07
CA LEU A 54 4.72 -11.81 -0.69
C LEU A 54 5.05 -12.23 -2.12
N HIS A 55 6.00 -11.54 -2.75
CA HIS A 55 6.52 -11.88 -4.07
C HIS A 55 7.25 -13.22 -4.05
N GLU A 56 8.07 -13.50 -3.03
CA GLU A 56 8.77 -14.78 -2.87
C GLU A 56 7.77 -15.94 -2.68
N HIS A 57 6.78 -15.76 -1.80
CA HIS A 57 5.84 -16.83 -1.50
C HIS A 57 4.82 -17.04 -2.63
N TRP A 58 4.16 -15.97 -3.11
CA TRP A 58 3.03 -16.03 -4.03
C TRP A 58 3.24 -15.16 -5.29
N PRO A 59 4.33 -15.39 -6.06
CA PRO A 59 4.82 -14.46 -7.10
C PRO A 59 3.75 -14.11 -8.13
N HIS A 60 3.15 -15.10 -8.79
CA HIS A 60 2.20 -14.86 -9.88
C HIS A 60 0.95 -14.08 -9.45
N ARG A 61 0.48 -14.30 -8.21
CA ARG A 61 -0.68 -13.59 -7.69
C ARG A 61 -0.28 -12.16 -7.32
N PHE A 62 0.83 -12.01 -6.61
CA PHE A 62 1.33 -10.72 -6.18
C PHE A 62 1.64 -9.81 -7.38
N GLU A 63 2.42 -10.31 -8.35
CA GLU A 63 2.78 -9.60 -9.59
C GLU A 63 1.53 -9.12 -10.32
N ARG A 64 0.56 -10.01 -10.58
CA ARG A 64 -0.68 -9.63 -11.28
C ARG A 64 -1.43 -8.50 -10.56
N GLU A 65 -1.51 -8.57 -9.23
CA GLU A 65 -2.25 -7.60 -8.43
C GLU A 65 -1.54 -6.25 -8.34
N ILE A 66 -0.21 -6.26 -8.13
CA ILE A 66 0.60 -5.03 -8.04
C ILE A 66 0.78 -4.36 -9.40
N ASP A 67 0.88 -5.14 -10.49
CA ASP A 67 0.94 -4.63 -11.86
C ASP A 67 -0.33 -3.86 -12.21
N VAL A 68 -1.49 -4.43 -11.93
CA VAL A 68 -2.78 -3.78 -12.22
C VAL A 68 -2.98 -2.53 -11.36
N SER A 69 -2.52 -2.56 -10.11
CA SER A 69 -2.85 -1.51 -9.13
C SER A 69 -1.86 -0.35 -9.11
N LEU A 70 -0.55 -0.64 -9.19
CA LEU A 70 0.51 0.32 -8.91
C LEU A 70 1.48 0.50 -10.10
N LEU A 71 1.87 -0.56 -10.80
CA LEU A 71 2.97 -0.48 -11.77
C LEU A 71 2.54 -0.28 -13.23
N GLY A 72 1.31 -0.65 -13.58
CA GLY A 72 0.81 -0.62 -14.96
C GLY A 72 1.65 -1.50 -15.91
N MET A 73 1.91 -0.99 -17.12
CA MET A 73 2.70 -1.70 -18.14
C MET A 73 4.23 -1.58 -17.96
N ASP A 74 4.70 -0.73 -17.03
CA ASP A 74 6.12 -0.45 -16.82
C ASP A 74 6.82 -1.39 -15.81
N ALA A 75 6.06 -2.35 -15.24
CA ALA A 75 6.44 -3.19 -14.10
C ALA A 75 7.68 -4.10 -14.24
N ARG A 76 8.31 -4.19 -15.41
CA ARG A 76 9.29 -5.25 -15.72
C ARG A 76 10.76 -4.84 -15.55
N LYS A 77 11.06 -3.75 -14.84
CA LYS A 77 12.44 -3.34 -14.53
C LYS A 77 12.80 -3.66 -13.08
N GLY A 78 14.09 -3.82 -12.83
CA GLY A 78 14.65 -4.24 -11.53
C GLY A 78 14.46 -3.27 -10.37
N ASP A 79 13.62 -2.24 -10.52
CA ASP A 79 13.29 -1.19 -9.56
C ASP A 79 11.78 -1.14 -9.20
N TRP A 80 11.04 -2.23 -9.42
CA TRP A 80 9.59 -2.28 -9.19
C TRP A 80 9.17 -1.89 -7.77
N GLN A 81 9.97 -2.18 -6.74
CA GLN A 81 9.64 -1.85 -5.35
C GLN A 81 9.55 -0.34 -5.13
N GLU A 82 10.54 0.39 -5.64
CA GLU A 82 10.61 1.84 -5.56
C GLU A 82 9.45 2.46 -6.34
N HIS A 83 9.23 2.00 -7.57
CA HIS A 83 8.15 2.50 -8.41
C HIS A 83 6.75 2.23 -7.81
N ALA A 84 6.51 1.03 -7.28
CA ALA A 84 5.25 0.70 -6.61
C ALA A 84 5.03 1.58 -5.37
N PHE A 85 6.09 1.84 -4.60
CA PHE A 85 6.00 2.67 -3.41
C PHE A 85 5.68 4.14 -3.75
N ASP A 86 6.30 4.68 -4.79
CA ASP A 86 6.03 6.04 -5.27
C ASP A 86 4.58 6.16 -5.76
N GLN A 87 4.11 5.18 -6.54
CA GLN A 87 2.73 5.12 -7.02
C GLN A 87 1.71 4.98 -5.89
N LEU A 88 2.03 4.22 -4.84
CA LEU A 88 1.22 4.16 -3.62
C LEU A 88 1.16 5.53 -2.93
N SER A 89 2.30 6.20 -2.81
CA SER A 89 2.40 7.53 -2.19
C SER A 89 1.58 8.57 -2.96
N GLU A 90 1.67 8.59 -4.28
CA GLU A 90 0.87 9.46 -5.15
C GLU A 90 -0.63 9.19 -5.00
N LYS A 91 -1.05 7.93 -4.92
CA LYS A 91 -2.46 7.57 -4.66
C LYS A 91 -2.93 8.08 -3.31
N CYS A 92 -2.13 7.95 -2.25
CA CYS A 92 -2.46 8.50 -0.95
C CYS A 92 -2.64 10.03 -1.01
N THR A 93 -1.69 10.73 -1.64
CA THR A 93 -1.78 12.19 -1.86
C THR A 93 -3.05 12.57 -2.59
N TYR A 94 -3.37 11.89 -3.70
CA TYR A 94 -4.59 12.13 -4.47
C TYR A 94 -5.86 11.93 -3.63
N LEU A 95 -5.92 10.86 -2.83
CA LEU A 95 -7.08 10.58 -1.99
C LEU A 95 -7.27 11.65 -0.89
N ILE A 96 -6.18 12.16 -0.32
CA ILE A 96 -6.25 13.21 0.70
C ILE A 96 -6.58 14.56 0.06
N GLU A 97 -5.77 15.00 -0.89
CA GLU A 97 -5.80 16.37 -1.41
C GLU A 97 -6.95 16.60 -2.41
N ILE A 98 -7.27 15.61 -3.24
CA ILE A 98 -8.27 15.76 -4.30
C ILE A 98 -9.62 15.16 -3.91
N ARG A 99 -9.62 14.02 -3.21
CA ARG A 99 -10.86 13.36 -2.78
C ARG A 99 -11.32 13.75 -1.38
N GLY A 100 -10.48 14.46 -0.60
CA GLY A 100 -10.85 14.99 0.71
C GLY A 100 -10.94 13.95 1.82
N TYR A 101 -10.28 12.79 1.67
CA TYR A 101 -10.24 11.80 2.74
C TYR A 101 -9.34 12.25 3.90
N GLU A 102 -9.70 11.87 5.12
CA GLU A 102 -8.96 12.25 6.32
C GLU A 102 -7.58 11.53 6.37
N PRO A 103 -6.48 12.28 6.54
CA PRO A 103 -5.14 11.70 6.64
C PRO A 103 -4.92 11.01 7.99
N TRP A 104 -4.10 9.97 7.97
CA TRP A 104 -3.56 9.31 9.15
C TRP A 104 -2.08 9.64 9.29
N SER A 105 -1.79 10.47 10.29
CA SER A 105 -0.47 10.79 10.80
C SER A 105 -0.30 10.23 12.22
N ILE A 106 0.92 9.88 12.62
CA ILE A 106 1.29 9.49 14.00
C ILE A 106 2.34 10.46 14.51
#